data_AF-V3ZJ02-F1
#
_entry.id   AF-V3ZJ02-F1
#
_cell.length_a   1.000
_cell.length_b   1.000
_cell.length_c   1.000
_cell.angle_alpha   90.00
_cell.angle_beta   90.00
_cell.angle_gamma   90.00
#
_symmetry.space_group_name_H-M   'P 1'
#
loop_
_entity.id
_entity.type
_entity.pdbx_description
1 polymer ?
#
loop_
_entity_poly.entity_id
_entity_poly.type
_entity_poly.pdbx_seq_one_letter_code
_entity_poly.pdbx_strand_id
1 'polypeptide(L)'
;MYNNGINRIESEFKSEFSIIYNNGINRIESEFSIMYNNGINRIESEFSIMYNNGINRIESEFKSEFSIIYNNGINRIESEFSIRYNNGINRIESEFSTMYENGINRIESEFSIMYNNGLNRIES
;
A
#
# COMPACT_ATOMS: atom_id res chain seq x y z
N MET A 1 -20.83 -3.00 -20.48
CA MET A 1 -19.86 -2.46 -21.46
C MET A 1 -18.50 -2.44 -20.77
N TYR A 2 -17.50 -3.11 -21.37
CA TYR A 2 -16.10 -3.03 -20.93
C TYR A 2 -15.57 -1.62 -21.23
N ASN A 3 -15.04 -0.92 -20.24
CA ASN A 3 -14.52 0.42 -20.43
C ASN A 3 -12.99 0.41 -20.22
N ASN A 4 -12.25 0.25 -21.32
CA ASN A 4 -10.78 0.23 -21.39
C ASN A 4 -10.18 1.65 -21.48
N GLY A 5 -10.72 2.59 -20.71
CA GLY A 5 -10.23 3.97 -20.64
C GLY A 5 -10.07 4.38 -19.19
N ILE A 6 -9.04 5.17 -18.89
CA ILE A 6 -8.77 5.77 -17.58
C ILE A 6 -10.02 6.59 -17.17
N ASN A 7 -10.94 5.95 -16.47
CA ASN A 7 -12.04 6.62 -15.79
C ASN A 7 -11.46 7.20 -14.51
N ARG A 8 -11.10 8.48 -14.53
CA ARG A 8 -10.86 9.23 -13.29
C ARG A 8 -12.22 9.46 -12.63
N ILE A 9 -12.70 8.45 -11.91
CA ILE A 9 -13.79 8.60 -10.95
C ILE A 9 -13.10 8.83 -9.62
N GLU A 10 -12.79 10.09 -9.33
CA GLU A 10 -12.27 10.46 -8.02
C GLU A 10 -13.44 10.42 -7.04
N SER A 11 -13.57 9.30 -6.34
CA SER A 11 -14.57 9.10 -5.29
C SER A 11 -13.89 9.19 -3.93
N GLU A 12 -14.35 10.11 -3.07
CA GLU A 12 -13.99 10.17 -1.66
C GLU A 12 -15.02 9.38 -0.85
N PHE A 13 -14.56 8.39 -0.11
CA PHE A 13 -15.39 7.61 0.82
C PHE A 13 -14.92 7.89 2.23
N LYS A 14 -15.86 8.23 3.12
CA LYS A 14 -15.62 8.37 4.55
C LYS A 14 -16.52 7.42 5.32
N SER A 15 -15.92 6.45 6.00
CA SER A 15 -16.62 5.51 6.87
C SER A 15 -15.70 4.98 7.96
N GLU A 16 -16.28 4.48 9.05
CA GLU A 16 -15.54 3.71 10.07
C GLU A 16 -14.93 2.44 9.44
N PHE A 17 -15.65 1.79 8.53
CA PHE A 17 -15.17 0.60 7.81
C PHE A 17 -15.52 0.64 6.32
N SER A 18 -14.54 0.32 5.47
CA SER A 18 -14.68 0.33 4.01
C SER A 18 -14.12 -0.95 3.37
N ILE A 19 -14.88 -1.56 2.44
CA ILE A 19 -14.38 -2.58 1.51
C ILE A 19 -14.48 -2.05 0.09
N ILE A 20 -13.35 -1.96 -0.61
CA ILE A 20 -13.25 -1.25 -1.88
C ILE A 20 -12.61 -2.13 -2.95
N TYR A 21 -13.23 -2.14 -4.14
CA TYR A 21 -12.70 -2.76 -5.35
C TYR A 21 -12.43 -1.67 -6.38
N ASN A 22 -11.16 -1.47 -6.74
CA ASN A 22 -10.79 -0.42 -7.69
C ASN A 22 -9.95 -0.93 -8.87
N ASN A 23 -10.26 -0.42 -10.06
CA ASN A 23 -9.47 -0.57 -11.28
C ASN A 23 -9.12 0.79 -11.93
N GLY A 24 -9.43 1.90 -11.26
CA GLY A 24 -9.24 3.28 -11.71
C GLY A 24 -8.34 4.09 -10.76
N ILE A 25 -8.67 5.37 -10.52
CA ILE A 25 -7.91 6.26 -9.64
C ILE A 25 -8.79 6.75 -8.49
N ASN A 26 -8.47 6.39 -7.23
CA ASN A 26 -9.28 6.75 -6.05
C ASN A 26 -8.45 7.40 -4.90
N ARG A 27 -9.15 8.20 -4.07
CA ARG A 27 -8.71 8.65 -2.73
C ARG A 27 -9.68 8.10 -1.69
N ILE A 28 -9.18 7.45 -0.65
CA ILE A 28 -10.00 6.75 0.34
C ILE A 28 -9.62 7.23 1.74
N GLU A 29 -10.61 7.56 2.57
CA GLU A 29 -10.43 7.98 3.96
C GLU A 29 -11.31 7.14 4.89
N SER A 30 -10.72 6.28 5.73
CA SER A 30 -11.52 5.45 6.64
C SER A 30 -10.70 5.03 7.85
N GLU A 31 -11.32 4.78 9.00
CA GLU A 31 -10.60 4.21 10.16
C GLU A 31 -10.05 2.82 9.81
N PHE A 32 -10.89 1.97 9.19
CA PHE A 32 -10.52 0.64 8.73
C PHE A 32 -10.83 0.44 7.23
N SER A 33 -9.83 0.06 6.45
CA SER A 33 -10.02 -0.25 5.01
C SER A 33 -9.54 -1.65 4.64
N ILE A 34 -10.32 -2.33 3.79
CA ILE A 34 -9.87 -3.49 3.01
C ILE A 34 -10.02 -3.15 1.53
N MET A 35 -8.95 -3.29 0.76
CA MET A 35 -8.94 -2.89 -0.63
C MET A 35 -8.38 -3.94 -1.57
N TYR A 36 -9.04 -4.12 -2.71
CA TYR A 36 -8.57 -4.88 -3.86
C TYR A 36 -8.37 -3.92 -5.04
N ASN A 37 -7.15 -3.78 -5.51
CA ASN A 37 -6.81 -2.78 -6.50
C ASN A 37 -5.98 -3.31 -7.67
N ASN A 38 -6.35 -2.90 -8.88
CA ASN A 38 -5.52 -3.03 -10.08
C ASN A 38 -5.26 -1.67 -10.77
N GLY A 39 -5.61 -0.55 -10.12
CA GLY A 39 -5.43 0.83 -10.59
C GLY A 39 -4.40 1.62 -9.78
N ILE A 40 -4.62 2.93 -9.62
CA ILE A 40 -3.75 3.85 -8.85
C ILE A 40 -4.51 4.44 -7.68
N ASN A 41 -4.08 4.18 -6.44
CA ASN A 41 -4.77 4.72 -5.25
C ASN A 41 -3.88 5.54 -4.34
N ARG A 42 -4.56 6.46 -3.63
CA ARG A 42 -4.13 7.07 -2.37
C ARG A 42 -5.10 6.67 -1.26
N ILE A 43 -4.57 6.22 -0.13
CA ILE A 43 -5.37 5.74 1.01
C ILE A 43 -4.85 6.40 2.27
N GLU A 44 -5.78 6.92 3.06
CA GLU A 44 -5.55 7.46 4.39
C GLU A 44 -6.43 6.67 5.37
N SER A 45 -5.81 5.89 6.26
CA SER A 45 -6.52 5.05 7.23
C SER A 45 -5.68 4.73 8.45
N GLU A 46 -6.30 4.48 9.59
CA GLU A 46 -5.60 3.99 10.79
C GLU A 46 -5.15 2.53 10.60
N PHE A 47 -6.04 1.72 10.02
CA PHE A 47 -5.78 0.32 9.69
C PHE A 47 -6.12 0.03 8.23
N SER A 48 -5.17 -0.57 7.50
CA SER A 48 -5.40 -0.99 6.11
C SER A 48 -4.96 -2.42 5.84
N ILE A 49 -5.78 -3.11 5.04
CA ILE A 49 -5.40 -4.34 4.36
C ILE A 49 -5.54 -4.11 2.85
N MET A 50 -4.45 -4.26 2.11
CA MET A 50 -4.43 -4.03 0.67
C MET A 50 -3.97 -5.25 -0.11
N TYR A 51 -4.70 -5.55 -1.18
CA TYR A 51 -4.30 -6.47 -2.25
C TYR A 51 -4.17 -5.66 -3.54
N ASN A 52 -2.95 -5.54 -4.08
CA ASN A 52 -2.66 -4.73 -5.24
C ASN A 52 -1.93 -5.50 -6.34
N ASN A 53 -2.35 -5.33 -7.59
CA ASN A 53 -1.58 -5.76 -8.78
C ASN A 53 -1.29 -4.58 -9.74
N GLY A 54 -1.32 -3.34 -9.24
CA GLY A 54 -1.12 -2.10 -9.99
C GLY A 54 -0.01 -1.20 -9.42
N ILE A 55 -0.11 0.12 -9.64
CA ILE A 55 0.84 1.11 -9.11
C ILE A 55 0.14 1.91 -8.00
N ASN A 56 0.60 1.84 -6.75
CA ASN A 56 -0.05 2.56 -5.65
C ASN A 56 0.88 3.50 -4.89
N ARG A 57 0.31 4.56 -4.33
CA ARG A 57 0.94 5.39 -3.31
C ARG A 57 0.04 5.38 -2.09
N ILE A 58 0.38 4.57 -1.10
CA ILE A 58 -0.21 4.66 0.22
C ILE A 58 0.57 5.72 0.98
N GLU A 59 -0.10 6.80 1.32
CA GLU A 59 0.46 7.88 2.12
C GLU A 59 -0.50 8.09 3.26
N SER A 60 -0.13 7.61 4.44
CA SER A 60 -0.93 7.81 5.64
C SER A 60 -0.47 9.12 6.27
N GLU A 61 -1.13 10.25 5.95
CA GLU A 61 -0.86 11.53 6.64
C GLU A 61 -1.13 11.42 8.15
N PHE A 62 -2.02 10.49 8.51
CA PHE A 62 -2.08 9.91 9.84
C PHE A 62 -1.35 8.59 9.75
N LYS A 63 -0.13 8.51 10.29
CA LYS A 63 0.55 7.28 10.71
C LYS A 63 -0.47 6.15 10.86
N SER A 64 -0.62 5.30 9.84
CA SER A 64 -1.42 4.09 10.01
C SER A 64 -0.74 3.35 11.14
N GLU A 65 -1.46 3.09 12.24
CA GLU A 65 -0.92 2.28 13.33
C GLU A 65 -0.50 0.93 12.74
N PHE A 66 -1.23 0.42 11.75
CA PHE A 66 -0.90 -0.85 11.14
C PHE A 66 -1.37 -1.02 9.69
N SER A 67 -0.48 -1.51 8.83
CA SER A 67 -0.79 -1.86 7.44
C SER A 67 -0.40 -3.31 7.11
N ILE A 68 -1.29 -4.03 6.44
CA ILE A 68 -0.97 -5.31 5.77
C ILE A 68 -1.09 -5.13 4.27
N ILE A 69 -0.01 -5.41 3.54
CA ILE A 69 0.03 -5.16 2.10
C ILE A 69 0.50 -6.41 1.36
N TYR A 70 -0.30 -6.81 0.38
CA TYR A 70 0.02 -7.80 -0.63
C TYR A 70 0.12 -7.08 -1.97
N ASN A 71 1.31 -7.00 -2.57
CA ASN A 71 1.53 -6.25 -3.80
C ASN A 71 2.23 -7.06 -4.88
N ASN A 72 1.73 -6.97 -6.11
CA ASN A 72 2.48 -7.34 -7.31
C ASN A 72 2.57 -6.11 -8.21
N GLY A 73 3.52 -5.21 -7.96
CA GLY A 73 3.54 -3.91 -8.64
C GLY A 73 4.52 -2.90 -8.07
N ILE A 74 4.18 -1.61 -8.21
CA ILE A 74 5.01 -0.49 -7.74
C ILE A 74 4.29 0.21 -6.59
N ASN A 75 4.89 0.26 -5.40
CA ASN A 75 4.29 0.94 -4.24
C ASN A 75 5.21 1.96 -3.57
N ARG A 76 4.61 3.04 -3.06
CA ARG A 76 5.18 3.85 -1.97
C ARG A 76 4.27 3.71 -0.75
N ILE A 77 4.85 3.45 0.42
CA ILE A 77 4.10 3.18 1.67
C ILE A 77 4.79 3.89 2.83
N GLU A 78 3.99 4.61 3.62
CA GLU A 78 4.36 5.26 4.89
C GLU A 78 3.38 4.76 5.97
N SER A 79 3.88 4.22 7.09
CA SER A 79 3.06 3.69 8.22
C SER A 79 3.91 3.46 9.48
N GLU A 80 3.34 3.46 10.69
CA GLU A 80 4.13 3.09 11.90
C GLU A 80 4.53 1.61 11.89
N PHE A 81 3.55 0.72 11.73
CA PHE A 81 3.79 -0.71 11.61
C PHE A 81 3.32 -1.22 10.24
N SER A 82 4.17 -2.02 9.59
CA SER A 82 3.83 -2.66 8.31
C SER A 82 4.19 -4.14 8.28
N ILE A 83 3.27 -4.95 7.76
CA ILE A 83 3.54 -6.33 7.32
C ILE A 83 3.32 -6.39 5.81
N ARG A 84 4.33 -6.89 5.08
CA ARG A 84 4.30 -6.86 3.62
C ARG A 84 4.71 -8.15 2.95
N TYR A 85 4.02 -8.41 1.86
CA TYR A 85 4.27 -9.49 0.92
C TYR A 85 4.26 -8.88 -0.48
N ASN A 86 5.42 -8.51 -1.01
CA ASN A 86 5.47 -7.88 -2.32
C ASN A 86 6.34 -8.61 -3.33
N ASN A 87 5.87 -8.60 -4.58
CA ASN A 87 6.67 -8.90 -5.75
C ASN A 87 6.72 -7.64 -6.63
N GLY A 88 7.83 -6.90 -6.68
CA GLY A 88 7.90 -5.69 -7.49
C GLY A 88 8.88 -4.63 -7.01
N ILE A 89 8.53 -3.36 -7.18
CA ILE A 89 9.39 -2.21 -6.82
C ILE A 89 8.73 -1.41 -5.71
N ASN A 90 9.34 -1.33 -4.53
CA ASN A 90 8.72 -0.65 -3.39
C ASN A 90 9.63 0.40 -2.75
N ARG A 91 9.02 1.51 -2.33
CA ARG A 91 9.59 2.46 -1.38
C ARG A 91 8.78 2.43 -0.09
N ILE A 92 9.49 2.32 1.02
CA ILE A 92 8.96 1.89 2.29
C ILE A 92 9.53 2.81 3.36
N GLU A 93 8.66 3.42 4.15
CA GLU A 93 9.02 4.27 5.28
C GLU A 93 8.15 3.82 6.47
N SER A 94 8.77 3.27 7.53
CA SER A 94 8.01 2.79 8.72
C SER A 94 8.87 2.64 9.96
N GLU A 95 8.33 2.89 11.15
CA GLU A 95 9.05 2.63 12.41
C GLU A 95 9.37 1.14 12.56
N PHE A 96 8.38 0.28 12.35
CA PHE A 96 8.51 -1.17 12.42
C PHE A 96 8.01 -1.84 11.15
N SER A 97 8.80 -2.76 10.61
CA SER A 97 8.42 -3.49 9.40
C SER A 97 8.77 -4.98 9.44
N THR A 98 7.83 -5.80 8.97
CA THR A 98 8.08 -7.19 8.59
C THR A 98 7.81 -7.34 7.10
N MET A 99 8.78 -7.88 6.37
CA MET A 99 8.78 -7.89 4.91
C MET A 99 9.14 -9.24 4.34
N TYR A 100 8.36 -9.66 3.35
CA TYR A 100 8.58 -10.82 2.49
C TYR A 100 8.57 -10.34 1.04
N GLU A 101 9.74 -10.10 0.46
CA GLU A 101 9.82 -9.37 -0.80
C GLU A 101 10.59 -10.12 -1.88
N ASN A 102 10.07 -10.11 -3.10
CA ASN A 102 10.85 -10.44 -4.30
C ASN A 102 10.88 -9.22 -5.22
N GLY A 103 12.05 -8.65 -5.51
CA GLY A 103 12.15 -7.47 -6.38
C GLY A 103 13.12 -6.41 -5.90
N ILE A 104 12.79 -5.12 -6.07
CA ILE A 104 13.67 -3.99 -5.77
C ILE A 104 13.02 -3.12 -4.69
N ASN A 105 13.65 -3.03 -3.51
CA ASN A 105 13.08 -2.25 -2.41
C ASN A 105 14.04 -1.19 -1.88
N ARG A 106 13.49 -0.03 -1.56
CA ARG A 106 14.11 0.96 -0.67
C ARG A 106 13.30 1.02 0.62
N ILE A 107 13.97 0.78 1.73
CA ILE A 107 13.38 0.67 3.06
C ILE A 107 14.06 1.68 3.97
N GLU A 108 13.25 2.49 4.64
CA GLU A 108 13.63 3.40 5.72
C GLU A 108 12.85 2.93 6.97
N SER A 109 13.56 2.36 7.95
CA SER A 109 12.91 1.86 9.17
C SER A 109 13.81 1.80 10.39
N GLU A 110 13.26 2.11 11.57
CA GLU A 110 13.97 1.93 12.83
C GLU A 110 14.19 0.44 13.13
N PHE A 111 13.18 -0.40 12.87
CA PHE A 111 13.24 -1.85 13.05
C PHE A 111 12.67 -2.58 11.83
N SER A 112 13.45 -3.52 11.27
CA SER A 112 13.00 -4.36 10.17
C SER A 112 13.35 -5.84 10.35
N ILE A 113 12.40 -6.70 9.98
CA ILE A 113 12.59 -8.13 9.74
C ILE A 113 12.33 -8.37 8.26
N MET A 114 13.26 -9.00 7.56
CA MET A 114 13.23 -9.06 6.10
C MET A 114 13.59 -10.44 5.57
N TYR A 115 12.74 -10.99 4.71
CA TYR A 115 12.91 -12.24 3.99
C TYR A 115 12.80 -11.97 2.49
N ASN A 116 13.94 -11.73 1.84
CA ASN A 116 13.93 -11.21 0.48
C ASN A 116 14.71 -12.05 -0.53
N ASN A 117 14.12 -12.26 -1.71
CA ASN A 117 14.84 -12.67 -2.92
C ASN A 117 14.82 -11.52 -3.93
N GLY A 118 15.73 -10.56 -3.74
CA GLY A 118 15.75 -9.33 -4.54
C GLY A 118 16.86 -8.36 -4.12
N LEU A 119 16.88 -7.18 -4.74
CA LEU A 119 17.79 -6.09 -4.40
C LEU A 119 17.15 -5.17 -3.37
N ASN A 120 17.86 -4.89 -2.28
CA ASN A 120 17.34 -4.02 -1.21
C ASN A 120 18.37 -2.96 -0.83
N ARG A 121 17.89 -1.73 -0.64
CA ARG A 121 18.59 -0.67 0.08
C ARG A 121 17.85 -0.41 1.37
N ILE A 122 18.51 -0.63 2.50
CA ILE A 122 17.96 -0.40 3.84
C ILE A 122 18.69 0.77 4.45
N GLU A 123 17.92 1.72 4.96
CA GLU A 123 18.34 2.88 5.72
C GLU A 123 17.59 2.84 7.06
N SER A 124 18.29 3.24 8.11
CA SER A 124 17.77 3.33 9.49
C SER A 124 17.88 4.76 9.98
#